data_AF-A0A3S0K0L3-F1
#
_entry.id   AF-A0A3S0K0L3-F1
#
_cell.length_a   1.000
_cell.length_b   1.000
_cell.length_c   1.000
_cell.angle_alpha   90.00
_cell.angle_beta   90.00
_cell.angle_gamma   90.00
#
_symmetry.space_group_name_H-M   'P 1'
#
loop_
_entity.id
_entity.type
_entity.pdbx_description
1 polymer ?
#
loop_
_entity_poly.entity_id
_entity_poly.type
_entity_poly.pdbx_seq_one_letter_code
_entity_poly.pdbx_strand_id
1 'polypeptide(L)' 'GWASLALLVQERFAQDPHSGHLFLFRGRRGDLVKIIWYDGQGSCLFMKRLERGRFIWPTPADGAVSISVGQMGYLLEGID' A
#
# COMPACT_ATOMS: atom_id res chain seq x y z
N GLY A 1 -7.57 -7.64 -7.06
CA GLY A 1 -6.33 -7.28 -7.77
C GLY A 1 -6.21 -5.78 -7.80
N TRP A 2 -5.66 -5.18 -8.85
CA TRP A 2 -5.57 -3.72 -8.97
C TRP A 2 -6.96 -3.05 -8.88
N ALA A 3 -7.97 -3.51 -9.64
CA ALA A 3 -9.29 -2.86 -9.72
C ALA A 3 -9.99 -2.67 -8.36
N SER A 4 -9.98 -3.72 -7.51
CA SER A 4 -10.56 -3.64 -6.16
C SER A 4 -9.83 -2.65 -5.25
N LEU A 5 -8.52 -2.49 -5.41
CA LEU A 5 -7.72 -1.55 -4.62
C LEU A 5 -7.85 -0.13 -5.16
N ALA A 6 -7.91 0.04 -6.49
CA ALA A 6 -8.17 1.31 -7.14
C ALA A 6 -9.54 1.88 -6.74
N LEU A 7 -10.56 1.03 -6.63
CA LEU A 7 -11.87 1.44 -6.10
C LEU A 7 -11.77 1.97 -4.66
N LEU A 8 -10.99 1.31 -3.79
CA LEU A 8 -10.76 1.82 -2.43
C LEU A 8 -10.04 3.17 -2.43
N VAL A 9 -9.08 3.38 -3.35
CA VAL A 9 -8.42 4.68 -3.51
C VAL A 9 -9.43 5.78 -3.83
N GLN A 10 -10.34 5.51 -4.76
CA GLN A 10 -11.38 6.47 -5.14
C GLN A 10 -12.40 6.70 -4.02
N GLU A 11 -12.99 5.63 -3.49
CA GLU A 11 -14.15 5.73 -2.58
C GLU A 11 -13.79 6.06 -1.13
N ARG A 12 -12.61 5.64 -0.67
CA ARG A 12 -12.20 5.83 0.75
C ARG A 12 -11.21 6.96 0.93
N PHE A 13 -10.36 7.21 -0.06
CA PHE A 13 -9.33 8.24 0.04
C PHE A 13 -9.62 9.46 -0.84
N ALA A 14 -10.66 9.41 -1.70
CA ALA A 14 -10.98 10.49 -2.64
C ALA A 14 -9.77 10.92 -3.49
N GLN A 15 -8.94 9.94 -3.88
CA GLN A 15 -7.74 10.15 -4.70
C GLN A 15 -7.91 9.48 -6.06
N ASP A 16 -7.15 9.94 -7.06
CA ASP A 16 -7.08 9.29 -8.37
C ASP A 16 -6.04 8.14 -8.35
N PRO A 17 -6.44 6.88 -8.59
CA PRO A 17 -5.53 5.75 -8.69
C PRO A 17 -4.60 5.82 -9.92
N HIS A 18 -4.86 6.69 -10.90
CA HIS A 18 -4.00 6.92 -12.06
C HIS A 18 -3.01 8.08 -11.89
N SER A 19 -3.00 8.74 -10.73
CA SER A 19 -2.14 9.91 -10.44
C SER A 19 -0.62 9.64 -10.46
N GLY A 20 -0.20 8.38 -10.57
CA GLY A 20 1.20 7.98 -10.41
C GLY A 20 1.64 7.81 -8.95
N HIS A 21 0.79 8.16 -7.98
CA HIS A 21 1.06 7.88 -6.57
C HIS A 21 1.09 6.37 -6.30
N LEU A 22 1.94 5.97 -5.35
CA LEU A 22 1.95 4.62 -4.80
C LEU A 22 0.93 4.56 -3.65
N PHE A 23 -0.02 3.65 -3.75
CA PHE A 23 -0.99 3.36 -2.70
C PHE A 23 -0.66 2.01 -2.06
N LEU A 24 -0.34 2.02 -0.77
CA LEU A 24 0.07 0.84 -0.01
C LEU A 24 -1.07 0.36 0.89
N PHE A 25 -1.33 -0.95 0.85
CA PHE A 25 -2.38 -1.61 1.60
C PHE A 25 -1.80 -2.74 2.42
N ARG A 26 -2.03 -2.73 3.74
CA ARG A 26 -1.71 -3.83 4.63
C ARG A 26 -2.90 -4.75 4.81
N GLY A 27 -2.69 -6.06 4.63
CA GLY A 27 -3.67 -7.08 4.97
C GLY A 27 -3.93 -7.13 6.49
N ARG A 28 -5.13 -7.55 6.90
CA ARG A 28 -5.56 -7.54 8.31
C ARG A 28 -4.57 -8.27 9.24
N ARG A 29 -4.02 -9.41 8.80
CA ARG A 29 -3.02 -10.21 9.52
C ARG A 29 -1.66 -9.52 9.70
N GLY A 30 -1.36 -8.49 8.90
CA GLY A 30 -0.10 -7.75 8.95
C GLY A 30 1.08 -8.43 8.27
N ASP A 31 0.91 -9.63 7.74
CA ASP A 31 1.92 -10.40 7.01
C ASP A 31 1.91 -10.13 5.49
N LEU A 32 1.00 -9.30 5.00
CA LEU A 32 0.77 -9.04 3.58
C LEU A 32 0.72 -7.54 3.31
N VAL A 33 1.47 -7.09 2.31
CA VAL A 33 1.34 -5.77 1.70
C VAL A 33 1.05 -5.90 0.21
N LYS A 34 0.16 -5.03 -0.27
CA LYS A 34 -0.09 -4.79 -1.70
C LYS A 34 0.17 -3.33 -2.01
N ILE A 35 0.83 -3.05 -3.12
CA ILE A 35 1.12 -1.70 -3.60
C ILE A 35 0.59 -1.58 -5.02
N ILE A 36 -0.21 -0.56 -5.28
CA ILE A 36 -0.66 -0.22 -6.64
C ILE A 36 -0.16 1.15 -7.04
N TRP A 37 0.12 1.30 -8.32
CA TRP A 37 0.37 2.59 -8.98
C TRP A 37 0.03 2.45 -10.46
N TYR A 38 -0.15 3.57 -11.14
CA TYR A 38 -0.20 3.64 -12.59
C TYR A 38 1.11 4.25 -13.07
N ASP A 39 1.81 3.60 -13.99
CA ASP A 39 3.13 4.06 -14.47
C ASP A 39 3.04 5.00 -15.69
N GLY A 40 1.84 5.42 -16.06
CA GLY A 40 1.57 6.20 -17.27
C GLY A 40 1.22 5.34 -18.49
N GLN A 41 1.45 4.02 -18.44
CA GLN A 41 1.14 3.08 -19.51
C GLN A 41 0.20 1.97 -19.04
N GLY A 42 0.32 1.53 -17.79
CA GLY A 42 -0.36 0.38 -17.26
C GLY A 42 -0.61 0.44 -15.76
N SER A 43 -1.55 -0.40 -15.34
CA SER A 43 -1.88 -0.63 -13.93
C SER A 43 -0.89 -1.62 -13.32
N CYS A 44 -0.10 -1.17 -12.36
CA CYS A 44 0.91 -1.99 -11.69
C CYS A 44 0.42 -2.49 -10.33
N LEU A 45 0.83 -3.70 -9.97
CA LEU A 45 0.59 -4.30 -8.66
C LEU A 45 1.84 -5.03 -8.17
N PHE A 46 2.34 -4.63 -7.02
CA PHE A 46 3.32 -5.39 -6.25
C PHE A 46 2.64 -6.04 -5.04
N MET A 47 3.04 -7.26 -4.71
CA MET A 47 2.54 -8.00 -3.55
C MET A 47 3.70 -8.70 -2.85
N LYS A 48 3.82 -8.48 -1.54
CA LYS A 48 4.79 -9.16 -0.68
C LYS A 48 4.09 -9.76 0.52
N ARG A 49 4.33 -11.06 0.74
CA ARG A 49 3.94 -11.77 1.96
C ARG A 49 5.20 -12.10 2.75
N LEU A 50 5.17 -11.90 4.06
CA LEU A 50 6.22 -12.37 4.96
C LEU A 50 5.96 -13.84 5.32
N GLU A 51 7.01 -14.65 5.29
CA GLU A 51 6.95 -16.05 5.76
C GLU A 51 6.82 -16.13 7.29
N ARG A 52 7.36 -15.13 8.00
CA ARG A 52 7.29 -14.96 9.46
C ARG A 52 7.11 -13.49 9.82
N GLY A 53 6.48 -13.25 10.97
CA GLY A 53 6.35 -11.91 11.52
C GLY A 53 5.30 -11.02 10.83
N ARG A 54 5.42 -9.71 11.03
CA ARG A 54 4.48 -8.70 10.50
C ARG A 54 5.22 -7.45 10.04
N PHE A 55 4.64 -6.75 9.07
CA PHE A 55 5.08 -5.40 8.73
C PHE A 55 4.77 -4.43 9.88
N ILE A 56 5.74 -3.58 10.22
CA ILE A 56 5.46 -2.40 11.04
C ILE A 56 4.55 -1.51 10.21
N TRP A 57 3.46 -1.01 10.77
CA TRP A 57 2.51 -0.17 10.05
C TRP A 57 2.17 1.05 10.90
N PRO A 58 2.29 2.28 10.36
CA PRO A 58 1.95 3.47 11.12
C PRO A 58 0.47 3.40 11.47
N THR A 59 0.12 3.78 12.70
CA THR A 59 -1.28 3.89 13.10
C THR A 59 -1.86 5.09 12.38
N PRO A 60 -2.81 4.92 11.45
CA PRO A 60 -3.39 6.05 10.76
C PRO A 60 -4.35 6.75 11.72
N ALA A 61 -4.15 8.05 11.98
CA ALA A 61 -5.10 8.83 12.78
C ALA A 61 -6.47 8.91 12.07
N ASP A 62 -6.48 9.01 10.73
CA ASP A 62 -7.69 9.19 9.90
C ASP A 62 -7.81 8.18 8.74
N GLY A 63 -7.27 6.97 8.91
CA GLY A 63 -7.39 5.88 7.92
C GLY A 63 -6.37 5.90 6.76
N ALA A 64 -5.64 7.00 6.55
CA ALA A 64 -4.50 7.09 5.61
C ALA A 64 -3.35 7.94 6.18
N VAL A 65 -2.11 7.62 5.78
CA VAL A 65 -0.91 8.40 6.10
C VAL A 65 -0.04 8.47 4.85
N SER A 66 0.33 9.67 4.42
CA SER A 66 1.38 9.85 3.40
C SER A 66 2.74 9.59 4.02
N ILE A 67 3.57 8.83 3.31
CA ILE A 67 4.92 8.43 3.78
C ILE A 67 5.96 8.82 2.73
N SER A 68 7.17 9.14 3.18
CA SER A 68 8.32 9.35 2.28
C SER A 68 8.84 8.01 1.74
N VAL A 69 9.66 8.06 0.69
CA VAL A 69 10.34 6.86 0.15
C VAL A 69 11.21 6.18 1.21
N GLY A 70 11.87 6.95 2.08
CA GLY A 70 12.65 6.39 3.18
C GLY A 70 11.78 5.65 4.21
N GLN A 71 10.62 6.22 4.55
CA GLN A 71 9.63 5.56 5.42
C GLN A 71 9.05 4.29 4.76
N MET A 72 8.94 4.26 3.44
CA MET A 72 8.53 3.08 2.70
C MET A 72 9.52 1.92 2.85
N GLY A 73 10.83 2.18 2.87
CA GLY A 73 11.85 1.15 3.08
C GLY A 73 11.62 0.40 4.40
N TYR A 74 11.52 1.13 5.51
CA TYR A 74 11.23 0.57 6.82
C TYR A 74 9.89 -0.19 6.89
N LEU A 75 8.88 0.28 6.16
CA LEU A 75 7.57 -0.38 6.08
C LEU A 75 7.59 -1.72 5.35
N LEU A 76 8.55 -1.92 4.45
CA LEU A 76 8.69 -3.13 3.64
C LEU A 76 9.72 -4.12 4.23
N GLU A 77 10.44 -3.70 5.27
CA GLU A 77 11.22 -4.55 6.15
C GLU A 77 10.28 -5.19 7.18
N GLY A 78 10.11 -6.51 7.09
CA GLY A 78 9.35 -7.26 8.09
C GLY A 78 10.15 -7.40 9.38
N ILE A 79 9.48 -7.47 10.52
CA ILE A 79 10.09 -7.85 11.81
C ILE A 79 9.66 -9.26 12.21
N ASP A 80 10.55 -10.03 12.86
CA ASP A 80 10.30 -11.38 13.39
C ASP A 80 9.20 -11.41 14.47
#